data_AF-A0A1F7SGC2-F1
#
_entry.id   AF-A0A1F7SGC2-F1
#
_cell.length_a   1.000
_cell.length_b   1.000
_cell.length_c   1.000
_cell.angle_alpha   90.00
_cell.angle_beta   90.00
_cell.angle_gamma   90.00
#
_symmetry.space_group_name_H-M   'P 1'
#
loop_
_entity.id
_entity.type
_entity.pdbx_description
1 polymer ?
#
loop_
_entity_poly.entity_id
_entity_poly.type
_entity_poly.pdbx_seq_one_letter_code
_entity_poly.pdbx_strand_id
1 'polypeptide(L)' 'MQLLHQTAVDGTYSFSGLAAGTYTVKETDPAGYCSTTPNKITITIKNKKVTNQDFGDSKNTISPPALCCPSE' A
#
# COMPACT_ATOMS: atom_id res chain seq x y z
N MET A 1 -14.18 4.17 -7.58
CA MET A 1 -13.49 5.47 -7.59
C MET A 1 -12.09 5.22 -7.05
N GLN A 2 -11.03 5.47 -7.81
CA GLN A 2 -9.66 5.23 -7.37
C GLN A 2 -9.01 6.56 -6.98
N LEU A 3 -8.64 6.68 -5.71
CA LEU A 3 -7.83 7.81 -5.22
C LEU A 3 -6.37 7.38 -5.33
N LEU A 4 -5.62 7.96 -6.27
CA LEU A 4 -4.15 7.88 -6.22
C LEU A 4 -3.64 8.86 -5.16
N HIS A 5 -2.81 8.38 -4.23
CA HIS A 5 -2.04 9.20 -3.31
C HIS A 5 -0.57 8.82 -3.47
N GLN A 6 0.30 9.82 -3.56
CA GLN A 6 1.73 9.63 -3.42
C GLN A 6 2.07 9.63 -1.92
N THR A 7 2.85 8.66 -1.47
CA THR A 7 3.37 8.62 -0.10
C THR A 7 4.27 9.83 0.15
N ALA A 8 4.29 10.32 1.40
CA ALA A 8 5.23 11.33 1.82
C ALA A 8 6.66 10.77 1.88
N VAL A 9 7.65 11.65 2.08
CA VAL A 9 9.08 11.26 2.14
C VAL A 9 9.36 10.22 3.23
N ASP A 10 8.57 10.22 4.30
CA ASP A 10 8.64 9.27 5.41
C ASP A 10 7.80 7.98 5.17
N GLY A 11 7.21 7.81 3.98
CA GLY A 11 6.36 6.67 3.64
C GLY A 11 4.91 6.81 4.12
N THR A 12 4.54 7.87 4.82
CA THR A 12 3.18 8.02 5.34
C THR A 12 2.17 8.34 4.22
N TYR A 13 0.94 7.85 4.40
CA TYR A 13 -0.19 8.15 3.53
C TYR A 13 -1.48 8.33 4.34
N SER A 14 -2.45 9.07 3.78
CA SER A 14 -3.77 9.20 4.39
C SER A 14 -4.83 9.44 3.32
N PHE A 15 -6.02 8.87 3.54
CA PHE A 15 -7.21 9.15 2.74
C PHE A 15 -8.25 9.80 3.67
N SER A 16 -8.86 10.89 3.24
CA SER A 16 -9.88 11.63 4.00
C SER A 16 -11.15 11.82 3.17
N GLY A 17 -12.26 12.14 3.85
CA GLY A 17 -13.56 12.34 3.17
C GLY A 17 -14.21 11.05 2.65
N LEU A 18 -13.77 9.88 3.11
CA LEU A 18 -14.38 8.61 2.74
C LEU A 18 -15.63 8.33 3.60
N ALA A 19 -16.72 7.94 2.94
CA ALA A 19 -17.91 7.45 3.62
C ALA A 19 -17.65 6.09 4.27
N ALA A 20 -18.55 5.69 5.17
CA ALA A 20 -18.53 4.32 5.68
C ALA A 20 -18.74 3.32 4.53
N GLY A 21 -17.92 2.27 4.50
CA GLY A 21 -17.89 1.31 3.40
C GLY A 21 -16.64 0.43 3.43
N THR A 22 -16.60 -0.54 2.51
CA THR A 22 -15.44 -1.41 2.32
C THR A 22 -14.61 -0.89 1.15
N TYR A 23 -13.33 -0.72 1.38
CA TYR A 23 -12.36 -0.19 0.41
C TYR A 23 -11.19 -1.14 0.27
N THR A 24 -10.67 -1.22 -0.95
CA THR A 24 -9.38 -1.87 -1.21
C THR A 24 -8.34 -0.79 -1.43
N VAL A 25 -7.26 -0.84 -0.65
CA VAL A 25 -6.08 0.00 -0.84
C VAL A 25 -5.03 -0.85 -1.54
N LYS A 26 -4.48 -0.33 -2.63
CA LYS A 26 -3.40 -0.97 -3.39
C LYS A 26 -2.17 -0.09 -3.36
N GLU A 27 -1.05 -0.63 -2.88
CA GLU A 27 0.27 -0.03 -3.02
C GLU A 27 0.86 -0.32 -4.41
N THR A 28 1.72 0.58 -4.87
CA THR A 28 2.59 0.35 -6.03
C THR A 28 4.03 0.52 -5.58
N ASP A 29 4.82 -0.55 -5.71
CA ASP A 29 6.20 -0.59 -5.25
C ASP A 29 7.04 0.56 -5.83
N PRO A 30 7.79 1.28 -4.98
CA PRO A 30 8.79 2.22 -5.44
C PRO A 30 9.87 1.51 -6.27
N ALA A 31 10.48 2.24 -7.21
CA ALA A 31 11.57 1.69 -8.00
C ALA A 31 12.74 1.23 -7.10
N GLY A 32 13.18 -0.03 -7.27
CA GLY A 32 14.25 -0.62 -6.47
C GLY A 32 13.82 -1.18 -5.12
N TYR A 33 12.51 -1.23 -4.84
CA TYR A 33 11.92 -1.89 -3.68
C TYR A 33 11.01 -3.03 -4.14
N CYS A 34 10.78 -3.98 -3.23
CA CYS A 34 9.93 -5.13 -3.41
C CYS A 34 9.11 -5.38 -2.15
N SER A 35 7.83 -5.66 -2.33
CA SER A 35 6.93 -5.90 -1.22
C SER A 35 7.31 -7.15 -0.43
N THR A 36 7.30 -6.99 0.88
CA THR A 36 7.40 -8.06 1.90
C THR A 36 6.05 -8.38 2.52
N THR A 37 5.03 -7.57 2.21
CA THR A 37 3.62 -7.75 2.58
C THR A 37 2.74 -7.72 1.32
N PRO A 38 1.48 -8.16 1.38
CA PRO A 38 0.57 -8.02 0.25
C PRO A 38 0.37 -6.55 -0.17
N ASN A 39 0.52 -6.27 -1.47
CA ASN A 39 0.25 -4.95 -2.05
C ASN A 39 -1.22 -4.52 -2.03
N LYS A 40 -2.13 -5.37 -1.53
CA LYS A 40 -3.56 -5.10 -1.46
C LYS A 40 -4.06 -5.46 -0.08
N ILE A 41 -4.73 -4.50 0.56
CA ILE A 41 -5.46 -4.72 1.81
C ILE A 41 -6.91 -4.27 1.66
N THR A 42 -7.81 -4.97 2.34
CA THR A 42 -9.22 -4.64 2.39
C THR A 42 -9.56 -4.06 3.75
N ILE A 43 -10.08 -2.84 3.75
CA ILE A 43 -10.38 -2.06 4.95
C ILE A 43 -11.88 -1.75 5.00
N THR A 44 -12.49 -1.95 6.16
CA THR A 44 -13.87 -1.54 6.41
C THR A 44 -13.89 -0.27 7.25
N ILE A 45 -14.31 0.84 6.64
CA ILE A 45 -14.53 2.12 7.31
C ILE A 45 -15.93 2.12 7.92
N LYS A 46 -16.00 2.37 9.23
CA LYS A 46 -17.24 2.62 9.97
C LYS A 46 -17.23 4.09 10.43
N ASN A 47 -17.83 4.40 11.58
CA ASN A 47 -17.82 5.75 12.14
C ASN A 47 -16.55 6.07 12.94
N LYS A 48 -15.40 5.49 12.56
CA LYS A 48 -14.12 5.70 13.26
C LYS A 48 -12.96 5.75 12.29
N LYS A 49 -11.92 6.49 12.66
CA LYS A 49 -10.63 6.48 11.97
C LYS A 49 -10.08 5.05 11.98
N VAL A 50 -9.58 4.60 10.83
CA VAL A 50 -8.80 3.37 10.71
C VAL A 50 -7.33 3.75 10.58
N THR A 51 -6.46 3.10 11.34
CA THR A 51 -5.01 3.31 11.36
C THR A 51 -4.28 1.98 11.36
N ASN A 52 -2.94 2.01 11.34
CA ASN A 52 -2.06 0.83 11.40
C ASN A 52 -2.38 -0.13 10.24
N GLN A 53 -2.56 0.46 9.07
CA GLN A 53 -2.73 -0.24 7.80
C GLN A 53 -1.44 0.09 7.08
N ASP A 54 -0.49 -0.84 7.10
CA ASP A 54 0.87 -0.59 6.66
C ASP A 54 1.23 -1.59 5.57
N PHE A 55 2.05 -1.14 4.63
CA PHE A 55 2.69 -1.99 3.64
C PHE A 55 4.20 -2.01 3.92
N GLY A 56 4.81 -3.19 3.80
CA GLY A 56 6.21 -3.40 4.06
C GLY A 56 6.97 -3.64 2.76
N ASP A 57 8.02 -2.87 2.55
CA ASP A 57 8.94 -2.99 1.42
C ASP A 57 10.37 -3.25 1.86
N SER A 58 11.11 -4.00 1.04
CA SER A 58 12.55 -4.19 1.18
C SER A 58 13.27 -3.76 -0.09
N LYS A 59 14.49 -3.20 0.04
CA LYS A 59 15.29 -2.86 -1.14
C LYS A 59 15.58 -4.14 -1.92
N ASN A 60 15.27 -4.10 -3.21
CA ASN A 60 15.71 -5.14 -4.11
C ASN A 60 17.24 -5.10 -4.23
N THR A 61 17.92 -6.10 -3.69
CA THR A 61 19.37 -6.25 -3.85
C THR A 61 19.75 -7.06 -5.09
N ILE A 62 18.77 -7.57 -5.85
CA ILE A 62 18.96 -8.44 -7.01
C ILE A 62 18.31 -7.83 -8.26
N SER A 63 19.14 -7.36 -9.20
CA SER A 63 18.69 -7.09 -10.58
C SER A 63 18.55 -8.44 -11.32
N PRO A 64 17.42 -8.76 -11.98
CA PRO A 64 16.40 -7.85 -12.51
C PRO A 64 15.24 -7.51 -11.53
N PRO A 65 14.62 -6.31 -11.67
CA PRO A 65 13.45 -5.86 -10.90
C PRO A 65 12.21 -6.77 -10.95
N ALA A 66 12.16 -7.74 -11.88
CA ALA A 66 11.00 -8.58 -12.16
C ALA A 66 10.91 -9.87 -11.31
N LEU A 67 11.91 -10.15 -10.47
CA LEU A 67 12.03 -11.43 -9.76
C LEU A 67 11.69 -11.40 -8.27
N CYS A 68 11.04 -10.31 -7.83
CA CYS A 68 10.98 -9.98 -6.43
C CYS A 68 9.77 -10.48 -5.65
N CYS A 69 8.81 -11.14 -6.30
CA CYS A 69 7.82 -11.95 -5.60
C CYS A 69 7.12 -12.93 -6.56
N PRO A 70 7.30 -14.26 -6.43
CA PRO A 70 6.34 -15.23 -6.93
C PRO A 70 5.23 -15.42 -5.89
N SER A 71 4.37 -14.42 -5.69
CA SER A 71 3.08 -14.60 -5.02
C SER A 71 2.15 -13.40 -5.28
N GLU A 72 1.72 -13.26 -6.54
CA GLU A 72 0.31 -12.91 -6.82
C GLU A 72 -0.41 -14.17 -7.30
#